data_AF-D4YLT6-F1
#
_entry.id   AF-D4YLT6-F1
#
_cell.length_a   1.000
_cell.length_b   1.000
_cell.length_c   1.000
_cell.angle_alpha   90.00
_cell.angle_beta   90.00
_cell.angle_gamma   90.00
#
_symmetry.space_group_name_H-M   'P 1'
#
loop_
_entity.id
_entity.type
_entity.pdbx_description
1 polymer ?
#
loop_
_entity_poly.entity_id
_entity_poly.type
_entity_poly.pdbx_seq_one_letter_code
_entity_poly.pdbx_strand_id
1 'polypeptide(L)'
;MDSNVVIPSSWEIINGQPWTHAKPRNVDLPRQGWKVHVSATLANREHVLETVATFCVDREISFKYLSTHADYLALNGKYTNRGSAGKFVTIYPCDIDQFEDTLLGLEDCIGAEEGPYILSDRKWGSGPVFYRYGAFLPPEQPTQFESTLIDPQGNVVEDVRRPIFTLPSWVEEPAFVKERKQNAAIDAQFPFDMKTALHFSAGGGVYVAEANSSEYVPEGTRVVLKEARPFAALDTEGKDAVARLRHEHRVLCELAHTSYVPRTYALFKAWDNLYLVMDYVDGSSLKRETMLRTPVLKPAPWKLEDAAFNTWLTGVVQETDKAVQAFHEAGWLLGDIHPKNIVLEGGTRPVFIDFEFAHPVDPDWRIGQVAPGYGPRKGLSGSDADLWSLGITQLDMVLPQATTADQGNEGLLYRLLDEADQELSLPASVSHSISQKLPTDDDGGEQQTLQAAPLDTVLNLLVSGVERHIRFTDDSPALPGDIELFGRGGVEAALSYPYGIAGALAVTAKAGRPLDQRYVELSVPWIEKNLSHVSTPGFRGRDGLDYGLRQAGMRELALEVSSLSVADPVDPTYWSGWAGLGLNALSSNETDKALRASAGLRRMLRDGLHHGVSRSPVWMVRRGYFLV
;
A
#
# COMPACT_ATOMS: atom_id res chain seq x y z
N MET A 1 17.75 -19.10 2.80
CA MET A 1 19.16 -18.84 3.14
C MET A 1 19.66 -20.13 3.71
N ASP A 2 20.66 -20.74 3.09
CA ASP A 2 21.43 -21.83 3.68
C ASP A 2 22.59 -21.22 4.47
N SER A 3 22.29 -20.32 5.40
CA SER A 3 23.29 -19.80 6.33
C SER A 3 23.57 -20.88 7.36
N ASN A 4 24.84 -21.30 7.50
CA ASN A 4 25.32 -22.24 8.51
C ASN A 4 25.31 -21.60 9.91
N VAL A 5 24.15 -21.13 10.38
CA VAL A 5 24.01 -20.65 11.76
C VAL A 5 24.15 -21.87 12.68
N VAL A 6 25.31 -22.03 13.30
CA VAL A 6 25.59 -23.14 14.20
C VAL A 6 24.96 -22.85 15.56
N ILE A 7 23.77 -23.41 15.79
CA ILE A 7 23.07 -23.31 17.06
C ILE A 7 23.24 -24.62 17.85
N PRO A 8 23.74 -24.59 19.09
CA PRO A 8 23.92 -25.80 19.91
C PRO A 8 22.60 -26.53 20.21
N SER A 9 22.66 -27.83 20.45
CA SER A 9 21.47 -28.65 20.80
C SER A 9 20.83 -28.27 22.15
N SER A 10 21.56 -27.53 23.00
CA SER A 10 21.04 -26.95 24.25
C SER A 10 20.06 -25.80 24.02
N TRP A 11 19.87 -25.35 22.78
CA TRP A 11 18.93 -24.30 22.40
C TRP A 11 17.63 -24.89 21.84
N GLU A 12 16.59 -24.07 21.86
CA GLU A 12 15.34 -24.25 21.18
C GLU A 12 15.32 -23.37 19.93
N ILE A 13 14.93 -23.96 18.78
CA ILE A 13 14.77 -23.27 17.51
C ILE A 13 13.31 -23.34 17.11
N ILE A 14 12.67 -22.18 16.94
CA ILE A 14 11.28 -22.08 16.48
C ILE A 14 11.30 -21.45 15.09
N ASN A 15 11.09 -22.28 14.08
CA ASN A 15 11.00 -21.85 12.68
C ASN A 15 9.61 -21.26 12.43
N GLY A 16 9.56 -19.95 12.18
CA GLY A 16 8.36 -19.24 11.74
C GLY A 16 8.60 -18.52 10.41
N GLN A 17 7.54 -17.93 9.89
CA GLN A 17 7.57 -17.01 8.76
C GLN A 17 7.01 -15.66 9.25
N PRO A 18 7.76 -14.54 9.13
CA PRO A 18 9.05 -14.40 8.45
C PRO A 18 10.29 -14.63 9.36
N TRP A 19 10.14 -15.12 10.59
CA TRP A 19 11.22 -15.15 11.61
C TRP A 19 11.58 -16.55 12.12
N THR A 20 12.88 -16.83 12.22
CA THR A 20 13.42 -17.95 13.00
C THR A 20 13.89 -17.44 14.36
N HIS A 21 13.42 -18.06 15.44
CA HIS A 21 13.80 -17.72 16.82
C HIS A 21 14.76 -18.76 17.37
N ALA A 22 15.80 -18.29 18.06
CA ALA A 22 16.78 -19.11 18.75
C ALA A 22 16.85 -18.67 20.22
N LYS A 23 16.58 -19.60 21.13
CA LYS A 23 16.53 -19.33 22.57
C LYS A 23 17.23 -20.44 23.36
N PRO A 24 18.08 -20.15 24.36
CA PRO A 24 18.59 -21.17 25.26
C PRO A 24 17.45 -21.82 26.07
N ARG A 25 17.44 -23.15 26.22
CA ARG A 25 16.34 -23.87 26.88
C ARG A 25 16.12 -23.48 28.35
N ASN A 26 17.16 -22.99 29.02
CA ASN A 26 17.14 -22.68 30.46
C ASN A 26 17.03 -21.17 30.76
N VAL A 27 16.75 -20.33 29.77
CA VAL A 27 16.61 -18.89 29.95
C VAL A 27 15.14 -18.50 29.92
N ASP A 28 14.65 -17.81 30.94
CA ASP A 28 13.33 -17.17 30.92
C ASP A 28 13.47 -15.72 30.51
N LEU A 29 12.94 -15.39 29.33
CA LEU A 29 12.99 -14.02 28.81
C LEU A 29 11.99 -13.13 29.56
N PRO A 30 12.37 -11.89 29.91
CA PRO A 30 11.42 -10.93 30.40
C PRO A 30 10.36 -10.64 29.33
N ARG A 31 9.15 -10.26 29.76
CA ARG A 31 8.05 -9.92 28.84
C ARG A 31 8.36 -8.70 27.98
N GLN A 32 9.16 -7.77 28.50
CA GLN A 32 9.55 -6.51 27.87
C GLN A 32 10.92 -6.06 28.38
N GLY A 33 11.63 -5.25 27.59
CA GLY A 33 12.94 -4.74 27.98
C GLY A 33 13.62 -3.96 26.87
N TRP A 34 14.92 -3.69 27.05
CA TRP A 34 15.79 -3.18 26.00
C TRP A 34 16.15 -4.31 25.05
N LYS A 35 15.85 -4.13 23.76
CA LYS A 35 16.23 -5.05 22.69
C LYS A 35 17.16 -4.36 21.70
N VAL A 36 18.07 -5.15 21.15
CA VAL A 36 19.02 -4.70 20.14
C VAL A 36 18.54 -5.21 18.79
N HIS A 37 18.55 -4.34 17.78
CA HIS A 37 18.29 -4.71 16.40
C HIS A 37 19.56 -4.47 15.59
N VAL A 38 19.86 -5.42 14.71
CA VAL A 38 20.96 -5.32 13.76
C VAL A 38 20.36 -5.23 12.36
N SER A 39 20.82 -4.28 11.57
CA SER A 39 20.55 -4.23 10.14
C SER A 39 21.72 -4.80 9.34
N ALA A 40 21.50 -5.08 8.06
CA ALA A 40 22.54 -5.56 7.15
C ALA A 40 22.16 -5.19 5.72
N THR A 41 23.15 -4.99 4.86
CA THR A 41 22.96 -4.90 3.40
C THR A 41 22.71 -6.28 2.79
N LEU A 42 22.24 -6.31 1.54
CA LEU A 42 22.07 -7.57 0.82
C LEU A 42 23.39 -8.34 0.67
N ALA A 43 24.51 -7.63 0.57
CA ALA A 43 25.84 -8.21 0.33
C ALA A 43 26.49 -8.78 1.60
N ASN A 44 26.32 -8.14 2.76
CA ASN A 44 26.98 -8.56 4.01
C ASN A 44 26.08 -9.36 4.97
N ARG A 45 24.78 -9.50 4.70
CA ARG A 45 23.83 -10.15 5.62
C ARG A 45 24.24 -11.54 6.11
N GLU A 46 24.92 -12.36 5.29
CA GLU A 46 25.32 -13.71 5.69
C GLU A 46 26.43 -13.65 6.74
N HIS A 47 27.45 -12.82 6.49
CA HIS A 47 28.53 -12.57 7.43
C HIS A 47 28.03 -11.92 8.73
N VAL A 48 27.16 -10.92 8.64
CA VAL A 48 26.55 -10.25 9.81
C VAL A 48 25.72 -11.26 10.62
N LEU A 49 24.92 -12.09 9.97
CA LEU A 49 24.11 -13.09 10.67
C LEU A 49 24.98 -14.12 11.39
N GLU A 50 26.01 -14.66 10.73
CA GLU A 50 26.92 -15.63 11.33
C GLU A 50 27.62 -15.01 12.55
N THR A 51 28.19 -13.82 12.39
CA THR A 51 28.92 -13.12 13.47
C THR A 51 28.02 -12.82 14.66
N VAL A 52 26.82 -12.27 14.42
CA VAL A 52 25.85 -11.96 15.49
C VAL A 52 25.33 -13.23 16.15
N ALA A 53 25.06 -14.29 15.38
CA ALA A 53 24.60 -15.55 15.95
C ALA A 53 25.67 -16.20 16.83
N THR A 54 26.93 -16.25 16.39
CA THR A 54 28.05 -16.75 17.21
C THR A 54 28.19 -15.92 18.48
N PHE A 55 28.14 -14.58 18.38
CA PHE A 55 28.17 -13.69 19.54
C PHE A 55 27.07 -14.01 20.56
N CYS A 56 25.83 -14.18 20.09
CA CYS A 56 24.68 -14.51 20.93
C CYS A 56 24.78 -15.93 21.52
N VAL A 57 25.29 -16.89 20.76
CA VAL A 57 25.48 -18.28 21.21
C VAL A 57 26.51 -18.34 22.33
N ASP A 58 27.67 -17.69 22.17
CA ASP A 58 28.75 -17.68 23.15
C ASP A 58 28.36 -17.01 24.48
N ARG A 59 27.35 -16.13 24.45
CA ARG A 59 26.86 -15.36 25.60
C ARG A 59 25.48 -15.79 26.11
N GLU A 60 24.93 -16.87 25.55
CA GLU A 60 23.60 -17.40 25.89
C GLU A 60 22.47 -16.36 25.77
N ILE A 61 22.51 -15.49 24.76
CA ILE A 61 21.52 -14.43 24.53
C ILE A 61 20.50 -14.86 23.47
N SER A 62 19.21 -14.78 23.80
CA SER A 62 18.16 -15.13 22.83
C SER A 62 18.10 -14.14 21.68
N PHE A 63 17.84 -14.63 20.46
CA PHE A 63 17.74 -13.77 19.28
C PHE A 63 16.78 -14.37 18.24
N LYS A 64 16.40 -13.55 17.27
CA LYS A 64 15.67 -13.99 16.07
C LYS A 64 16.20 -13.28 14.84
N TYR A 65 16.03 -13.89 13.68
CA TYR A 65 16.47 -13.35 12.40
C TYR A 65 15.49 -13.71 11.29
N LEU A 66 15.56 -12.99 10.17
CA LEU A 66 14.71 -13.27 9.01
C LEU A 66 15.06 -14.62 8.38
N SER A 67 14.05 -15.46 8.21
CA SER A 67 14.23 -16.89 7.88
C SER A 67 14.76 -17.10 6.46
N THR A 68 14.33 -16.29 5.50
CA THR A 68 14.65 -16.51 4.08
C THR A 68 15.12 -15.25 3.36
N HIS A 69 15.67 -15.46 2.16
CA HIS A 69 16.01 -14.37 1.25
C HIS A 69 14.77 -13.54 0.88
N ALA A 70 13.64 -14.21 0.64
CA ALA A 70 12.38 -13.56 0.32
C ALA A 70 11.88 -12.72 1.49
N ASP A 71 11.97 -13.23 2.73
CA ASP A 71 11.62 -12.47 3.94
C ASP A 71 12.50 -11.23 4.10
N TYR A 72 13.81 -11.37 3.84
CA TYR A 72 14.75 -10.25 3.86
C TYR A 72 14.38 -9.16 2.84
N LEU A 73 14.11 -9.53 1.58
CA LEU A 73 13.70 -8.56 0.56
C LEU A 73 12.34 -7.93 0.90
N ALA A 74 11.37 -8.72 1.35
CA ALA A 74 10.05 -8.23 1.73
C ALA A 74 10.12 -7.22 2.88
N LEU A 75 10.97 -7.43 3.89
CA LEU A 75 11.12 -6.48 5.00
C LEU A 75 11.97 -5.25 4.64
N ASN A 76 12.74 -5.30 3.55
CA ASN A 76 13.58 -4.18 3.07
C ASN A 76 13.05 -3.53 1.79
N GLY A 77 11.85 -3.88 1.34
CA GLY A 77 11.20 -3.30 0.16
C GLY A 77 10.69 -1.86 0.37
N LYS A 78 10.40 -1.17 -0.74
CA LYS A 78 9.99 0.25 -0.76
C LYS A 78 8.75 0.56 0.09
N TYR A 79 7.73 -0.30 0.05
CA TYR A 79 6.43 -0.07 0.68
C TYR A 79 6.24 -0.77 2.03
N THR A 80 7.32 -1.33 2.59
CA THR A 80 7.28 -1.99 3.90
C THR A 80 6.99 -0.98 5.01
N ASN A 81 6.34 -1.43 6.09
CA ASN A 81 6.13 -0.62 7.28
C ASN A 81 7.45 0.00 7.74
N ARG A 82 7.53 1.34 7.73
CA ARG A 82 8.73 2.11 8.05
C ARG A 82 9.28 1.88 9.45
N GLY A 83 8.44 1.48 10.41
CA GLY A 83 8.85 1.12 11.78
C GLY A 83 9.47 -0.27 11.90
N SER A 84 9.36 -1.10 10.86
CA SER A 84 9.94 -2.45 10.82
C SER A 84 11.04 -2.60 9.78
N ALA A 85 11.08 -1.71 8.77
CA ALA A 85 12.08 -1.73 7.71
C ALA A 85 13.51 -1.68 8.25
N GLY A 86 14.41 -2.48 7.65
CA GLY A 86 15.82 -2.56 8.03
C GLY A 86 16.15 -3.57 9.13
N LYS A 87 15.18 -4.08 9.89
CA LYS A 87 15.42 -5.03 10.98
C LYS A 87 15.76 -6.40 10.45
N PHE A 88 17.01 -6.83 10.57
CA PHE A 88 17.44 -8.14 10.10
C PHE A 88 17.56 -9.16 11.24
N VAL A 89 18.25 -8.79 12.32
CA VAL A 89 18.35 -9.59 13.55
C VAL A 89 17.79 -8.79 14.72
N THR A 90 17.09 -9.46 15.64
CA THR A 90 16.66 -8.89 16.92
C THR A 90 17.23 -9.72 18.06
N ILE A 91 17.87 -9.10 19.02
CA ILE A 91 18.55 -9.72 20.16
C ILE A 91 17.84 -9.26 21.44
N TYR A 92 17.67 -10.19 22.38
CA TYR A 92 16.86 -10.04 23.58
C TYR A 92 17.70 -10.20 24.85
N PRO A 93 18.45 -9.17 25.27
CA PRO A 93 19.09 -9.13 26.59
C PRO A 93 18.07 -9.25 27.73
N CYS A 94 18.41 -9.97 28.78
CA CYS A 94 17.53 -10.24 29.92
C CYS A 94 17.50 -9.08 30.93
N ASP A 95 18.58 -8.31 31.02
CA ASP A 95 18.74 -7.19 31.94
C ASP A 95 19.60 -6.07 31.34
N ILE A 96 19.89 -5.05 32.17
CA ILE A 96 20.59 -3.86 31.73
C ILE A 96 22.09 -4.11 31.50
N ASP A 97 22.70 -4.99 32.29
CA ASP A 97 24.13 -5.29 32.19
C ASP A 97 24.39 -6.09 30.91
N GLN A 98 23.56 -7.11 30.65
CA GLN A 98 23.63 -7.87 29.39
C GLN A 98 23.30 -6.98 28.18
N PHE A 99 22.44 -5.96 28.33
CA PHE A 99 22.16 -4.99 27.26
C PHE A 99 23.38 -4.12 26.94
N GLU A 100 24.08 -3.61 27.96
CA GLU A 100 25.32 -2.85 27.80
C GLU A 100 26.41 -3.70 27.12
N ASP A 101 26.66 -4.91 27.65
CA ASP A 101 27.62 -5.86 27.09
C ASP A 101 27.31 -6.23 25.64
N THR A 102 26.01 -6.36 25.30
CA THR A 102 25.57 -6.64 23.92
C THR A 102 25.91 -5.48 23.00
N LEU A 103 25.65 -4.24 23.40
CA LEU A 103 25.92 -3.06 22.57
C LEU A 103 27.42 -2.87 22.33
N LEU A 104 28.24 -2.99 23.37
CA LEU A 104 29.70 -2.88 23.27
C LEU A 104 30.28 -4.02 22.44
N GLY A 105 29.88 -5.26 22.73
CA GLY A 105 30.39 -6.43 22.03
C GLY A 105 30.03 -6.46 20.53
N LEU A 106 28.81 -6.04 20.17
CA LEU A 106 28.44 -5.94 18.75
C LEU A 106 29.12 -4.79 18.03
N GLU A 107 29.43 -3.69 18.71
CA GLU A 107 30.24 -2.63 18.13
C GLU A 107 31.64 -3.16 17.76
N ASP A 108 32.26 -3.97 18.62
CA ASP A 108 33.56 -4.57 18.32
C ASP A 108 33.48 -5.59 17.16
N CYS A 109 32.41 -6.38 17.10
CA CYS A 109 32.27 -7.44 16.10
C CYS A 109 31.83 -6.93 14.72
N ILE A 110 30.90 -5.98 14.66
CA ILE A 110 30.25 -5.54 13.41
C ILE A 110 30.20 -4.02 13.26
N GLY A 111 30.93 -3.24 14.07
CA GLY A 111 30.89 -1.77 14.04
C GLY A 111 31.38 -1.13 12.74
N ALA A 112 32.12 -1.88 11.92
CA ALA A 112 32.60 -1.46 10.59
C ALA A 112 31.67 -1.89 9.44
N GLU A 113 30.65 -2.71 9.73
CA GLU A 113 29.71 -3.20 8.73
C GLU A 113 28.70 -2.12 8.32
N GLU A 114 28.13 -2.28 7.12
CA GLU A 114 27.12 -1.39 6.59
C GLU A 114 25.71 -1.98 6.74
N GLY A 115 24.71 -1.11 6.82
CA GLY A 115 23.31 -1.51 6.88
C GLY A 115 22.35 -0.32 6.86
N PRO A 116 21.08 -0.53 6.48
CA PRO A 116 20.08 0.54 6.45
C PRO A 116 19.78 1.06 7.87
N TYR A 117 19.48 2.35 7.98
CA TYR A 117 19.06 2.95 9.25
C TYR A 117 17.65 2.49 9.66
N ILE A 118 17.52 1.98 10.89
CA ILE A 118 16.24 1.56 11.49
C ILE A 118 15.56 2.77 12.16
N LEU A 119 14.49 3.30 11.54
CA LEU A 119 13.87 4.57 11.97
C LEU A 119 13.24 4.54 13.36
N SER A 120 12.70 3.39 13.77
CA SER A 120 12.03 3.25 15.07
C SER A 120 13.00 3.09 16.24
N ASP A 121 14.30 3.04 15.96
CA ASP A 121 15.34 2.64 16.90
C ASP A 121 16.44 3.71 16.94
N ARG A 122 17.23 3.69 18.02
CA ARG A 122 18.37 4.59 18.18
C ARG A 122 19.64 3.86 17.75
N LYS A 123 20.43 4.48 16.88
CA LYS A 123 21.73 3.93 16.43
C LYS A 123 22.75 3.95 17.57
N TRP A 124 23.51 2.88 17.69
CA TRP A 124 24.66 2.73 18.58
C TRP A 124 25.94 2.69 17.76
N GLY A 125 26.87 3.60 18.05
CA GLY A 125 28.13 3.71 17.29
C GLY A 125 27.92 4.05 15.81
N SER A 126 28.91 3.68 14.99
CA SER A 126 28.91 3.91 13.53
C SER A 126 28.26 2.77 12.74
N GLY A 127 28.34 1.54 13.24
CA GLY A 127 27.89 0.32 12.57
C GLY A 127 26.37 0.12 12.59
N PRO A 128 25.88 -1.07 12.18
CA PRO A 128 24.48 -1.33 11.95
C PRO A 128 23.76 -1.83 13.21
N VAL A 129 24.16 -1.32 14.40
CA VAL A 129 23.61 -1.71 15.70
C VAL A 129 22.64 -0.63 16.18
N PHE A 130 21.44 -1.05 16.56
CA PHE A 130 20.36 -0.17 17.00
C PHE A 130 19.68 -0.72 18.24
N TYR A 131 19.04 0.13 19.03
CA TYR A 131 18.30 -0.31 20.21
C TYR A 131 16.98 0.42 20.40
N ARG A 132 16.07 -0.25 21.11
CA ARG A 132 14.83 0.34 21.64
C ARG A 132 14.30 -0.44 22.85
N TYR A 133 13.46 0.22 23.62
CA TYR A 133 12.62 -0.46 24.59
C TYR A 133 11.37 -1.03 23.89
N GLY A 134 10.91 -2.21 24.28
CA GLY A 134 9.68 -2.77 23.72
C GLY A 134 9.34 -4.17 24.22
N ALA A 135 8.23 -4.70 23.71
CA ALA A 135 7.78 -6.06 24.05
C ALA A 135 8.72 -7.12 23.45
N PHE A 136 8.94 -8.19 24.19
CA PHE A 136 9.67 -9.38 23.77
C PHE A 136 8.70 -10.49 23.38
N LEU A 137 7.62 -10.63 24.14
CA LEU A 137 6.59 -11.66 23.98
C LEU A 137 5.27 -11.05 23.44
N PRO A 138 4.44 -11.84 22.74
CA PRO A 138 3.12 -11.39 22.29
C PRO A 138 2.17 -11.08 23.47
N PRO A 139 1.04 -10.40 23.21
CA PRO A 139 0.00 -10.20 24.23
C PRO A 139 -0.51 -11.53 24.79
N GLU A 140 -0.59 -11.66 26.12
CA GLU A 140 -1.13 -12.87 26.78
C GLU A 140 -2.65 -12.98 26.68
N GLN A 141 -3.34 -11.84 26.56
CA GLN A 141 -4.79 -11.77 26.42
C GLN A 141 -5.16 -11.19 25.05
N PRO A 142 -6.33 -11.58 24.49
CA PRO A 142 -6.86 -10.96 23.28
C PRO A 142 -6.93 -9.44 23.42
N THR A 143 -6.35 -8.73 22.47
CA THR A 143 -6.30 -7.28 22.45
C THR A 143 -6.33 -6.77 21.02
N GLN A 144 -6.84 -5.55 20.83
CA GLN A 144 -6.79 -4.87 19.54
C GLN A 144 -5.35 -4.52 19.13
N PHE A 145 -4.43 -4.39 20.09
CA PHE A 145 -3.04 -4.01 19.84
C PHE A 145 -2.22 -5.16 19.25
N GLU A 146 -1.29 -4.87 18.34
CA GLU A 146 -0.36 -5.89 17.81
C GLU A 146 0.73 -6.28 18.82
N SER A 147 1.05 -5.39 19.75
CA SER A 147 2.15 -5.54 20.71
C SER A 147 1.83 -4.73 21.96
N THR A 148 2.13 -5.26 23.15
CA THR A 148 1.77 -4.61 24.42
C THR A 148 2.90 -4.58 25.42
N LEU A 149 2.92 -3.52 26.22
CA LEU A 149 3.77 -3.35 27.39
C LEU A 149 2.92 -3.40 28.67
N ILE A 150 3.57 -3.62 29.79
CA ILE A 150 3.06 -3.45 31.15
C ILE A 150 3.72 -2.20 31.72
N ASP A 151 2.91 -1.22 32.12
CA ASP A 151 3.39 -0.01 32.79
C ASP A 151 3.77 -0.30 34.27
N PRO A 152 4.41 0.63 35.00
CA PRO A 152 4.80 0.40 36.39
C PRO A 152 3.61 0.19 37.35
N GLN A 153 2.38 0.50 36.92
CA GLN A 153 1.14 0.28 37.66
C GLN A 153 0.50 -1.09 37.36
N GLY A 154 1.06 -1.85 36.41
CA GLY A 154 0.55 -3.16 36.00
C GLY A 154 -0.47 -3.11 34.85
N ASN A 155 -0.72 -1.95 34.26
CA ASN A 155 -1.69 -1.83 33.16
C ASN A 155 -1.09 -2.28 31.82
N VAL A 156 -1.90 -2.96 31.01
CA VAL A 156 -1.54 -3.33 29.64
C VAL A 156 -1.75 -2.14 28.72
N VAL A 157 -0.66 -1.67 28.10
CA VAL A 157 -0.64 -0.51 27.19
C VAL A 157 -0.05 -0.90 25.84
N GLU A 158 -0.33 -0.12 24.80
CA GLU A 158 0.19 -0.37 23.45
C GLU A 158 1.73 -0.17 23.39
N ASP A 159 2.46 -1.13 22.82
CA ASP A 159 3.85 -0.94 22.39
C ASP A 159 3.86 -0.17 21.06
N VAL A 160 3.80 1.16 21.15
CA VAL A 160 3.65 2.05 19.99
C VAL A 160 4.87 1.96 19.07
N ARG A 161 4.67 1.50 17.82
CA ARG A 161 5.71 1.38 16.79
C ARG A 161 5.59 2.48 15.76
N ARG A 162 6.33 3.58 15.95
CA ARG A 162 6.42 4.69 14.99
C ARG A 162 7.77 4.66 14.27
N PRO A 163 7.89 5.24 13.05
CA PRO A 163 9.16 5.40 12.35
C PRO A 163 9.98 6.57 12.94
N ILE A 164 10.04 6.62 14.27
CA ILE A 164 10.82 7.53 15.09
C ILE A 164 11.06 6.86 16.43
N PHE A 165 12.29 6.96 16.94
CA PHE A 165 12.62 6.47 18.27
C PHE A 165 11.73 7.15 19.32
N THR A 166 10.95 6.34 20.03
CA THR A 166 10.02 6.79 21.06
C THR A 166 10.20 5.92 22.28
N LEU A 167 10.33 6.53 23.45
CA LEU A 167 10.32 5.84 24.72
C LEU A 167 8.95 5.99 25.40
N PRO A 168 8.46 4.95 26.08
CA PRO A 168 7.37 5.12 27.02
C PRO A 168 7.73 6.18 28.07
N SER A 169 6.75 6.95 28.55
CA SER A 169 7.00 8.07 29.46
C SER A 169 7.61 7.67 30.82
N TRP A 170 7.49 6.38 31.18
CA TRP A 170 8.05 5.81 32.41
C TRP A 170 9.40 5.11 32.20
N VAL A 171 9.96 5.12 31.00
CA VAL A 171 11.26 4.49 30.70
C VAL A 171 12.29 5.58 30.45
N GLU A 172 13.36 5.55 31.22
CA GLU A 172 14.54 6.39 30.98
C GLU A 172 15.64 5.60 30.27
N GLU A 173 16.42 6.29 29.44
CA GLU A 173 17.64 5.70 28.89
C GLU A 173 18.67 5.39 30.00
N PRO A 174 19.40 4.26 29.89
CA PRO A 174 20.47 3.91 30.83
C PRO A 174 21.58 4.96 30.88
N ALA A 175 22.30 5.04 32.00
CA ALA A 175 23.33 6.05 32.23
C ALA A 175 24.44 6.00 31.15
N PHE A 176 24.96 4.81 30.83
CA PHE A 176 26.01 4.61 29.84
C PHE A 176 25.61 5.11 28.43
N VAL A 177 24.32 5.02 28.09
CA VAL A 177 23.76 5.56 26.83
C VAL A 177 23.75 7.08 26.83
N LYS A 178 23.34 7.70 27.95
CA LYS A 178 23.26 9.17 28.10
C LYS A 178 24.65 9.81 27.99
N GLU A 179 25.64 9.23 28.65
CA GLU A 179 27.03 9.72 28.64
C GLU A 179 27.63 9.74 27.24
N ARG A 180 27.42 8.67 26.46
CA ARG A 180 27.94 8.56 25.09
C ARG A 180 27.36 9.61 24.14
N LYS A 181 26.08 9.99 24.29
CA LYS A 181 25.42 10.98 23.44
C LYS A 181 26.00 12.38 23.58
N GLN A 182 26.42 12.77 24.78
CA GLN A 182 26.96 14.11 25.06
C GLN A 182 28.26 14.37 24.27
N ASN A 183 29.00 13.32 23.93
CA ASN A 183 30.27 13.40 23.21
C ASN A 183 30.13 13.47 21.68
N ALA A 184 28.93 13.31 21.12
CA ALA A 184 28.69 13.14 19.68
C ALA A 184 27.99 14.33 18.99
N ALA A 185 27.76 15.44 19.68
CA ALA A 185 26.97 16.55 19.15
C ALA A 185 27.76 17.41 18.13
N ILE A 186 27.47 17.23 16.85
CA ILE A 186 27.76 18.20 15.79
C ILE A 186 26.45 18.48 15.07
N ASP A 187 25.85 19.65 15.32
CA ASP A 187 24.69 20.13 14.57
C ASP A 187 25.19 20.75 13.26
N ALA A 188 25.14 19.97 12.18
CA ALA A 188 25.24 20.53 10.84
C ALA A 188 23.92 21.24 10.50
N GLN A 189 23.99 22.51 10.09
CA GLN A 189 22.81 23.22 9.60
C GLN A 189 22.34 22.59 8.28
N PHE A 190 21.04 22.29 8.20
CA PHE A 190 20.43 21.76 6.98
C PHE A 190 19.92 22.94 6.11
N PRO A 191 20.27 22.99 4.81
CA PRO A 191 20.14 24.20 3.98
C PRO A 191 18.72 24.49 3.46
N PHE A 192 17.70 23.80 4.01
CA PHE A 192 16.31 23.95 3.61
C PHE A 192 15.35 23.83 4.79
N ASP A 193 14.28 24.62 4.75
CA ASP A 193 13.16 24.51 5.66
C ASP A 193 12.09 23.59 5.07
N MET A 194 11.92 22.39 5.65
CA MET A 194 10.88 21.44 5.25
C MET A 194 9.49 21.99 5.57
N LYS A 195 8.66 22.23 4.55
CA LYS A 195 7.30 22.78 4.74
C LYS A 195 6.24 21.66 4.79
N THR A 196 6.29 20.73 3.82
CA THR A 196 5.28 19.67 3.70
C THR A 196 5.91 18.39 3.16
N ALA A 197 5.58 17.24 3.74
CA ALA A 197 5.91 15.95 3.13
C ALA A 197 4.82 15.53 2.13
N LEU A 198 5.23 15.26 0.89
CA LEU A 198 4.35 14.80 -0.19
C LEU A 198 4.18 13.28 -0.17
N HIS A 199 5.26 12.55 0.09
CA HIS A 199 5.26 11.09 0.08
C HIS A 199 6.34 10.53 1.01
N PHE A 200 6.10 9.34 1.56
CA PHE A 200 7.08 8.61 2.36
C PHE A 200 7.14 7.15 1.96
N SER A 201 8.35 6.60 1.95
CA SER A 201 8.61 5.17 1.75
C SER A 201 9.66 4.68 2.76
N ALA A 202 9.96 3.38 2.72
CA ALA A 202 11.16 2.86 3.38
C ALA A 202 12.45 3.41 2.73
N GLY A 203 12.42 3.93 1.50
CA GLY A 203 13.60 4.49 0.84
C GLY A 203 13.94 5.92 1.26
N GLY A 204 13.01 6.63 1.92
CA GLY A 204 13.11 8.06 2.20
C GLY A 204 11.80 8.80 1.89
N GLY A 205 11.82 10.12 1.96
CA GLY A 205 10.66 10.98 1.70
C GLY A 205 10.81 11.92 0.49
N VAL A 206 9.68 12.49 0.07
CA VAL A 206 9.62 13.59 -0.89
C VAL A 206 8.97 14.78 -0.19
N TYR A 207 9.62 15.94 -0.22
CA TYR A 207 9.25 17.11 0.56
C TYR A 207 9.13 18.35 -0.33
N VAL A 208 8.15 19.19 -0.05
CA VAL A 208 8.20 20.61 -0.42
C VAL A 208 9.02 21.32 0.64
N ALA A 209 10.05 22.04 0.20
CA ALA A 209 10.91 22.82 1.06
C ALA A 209 11.16 24.21 0.48
N GLU A 210 11.74 25.07 1.31
CA GLU A 210 12.17 26.42 0.94
C GLU A 210 13.65 26.55 1.29
N ALA A 211 14.46 27.09 0.39
CA ALA A 211 15.88 27.29 0.65
C ALA A 211 16.08 28.38 1.71
N ASN A 212 16.79 28.06 2.80
CA ASN A 212 17.15 29.02 3.86
C ASN A 212 18.60 29.51 3.70
N SER A 213 19.29 29.05 2.66
CA SER A 213 20.63 29.49 2.25
C SER A 213 20.71 29.52 0.73
N SER A 214 21.68 30.26 0.19
CA SER A 214 21.93 30.30 -1.27
C SER A 214 22.93 29.23 -1.76
N GLU A 215 23.16 28.16 -0.98
CA GLU A 215 24.19 27.15 -1.29
C GLU A 215 23.88 26.38 -2.59
N TYR A 216 22.62 25.99 -2.79
CA TYR A 216 22.19 25.18 -3.95
C TYR A 216 21.23 25.90 -4.90
N VAL A 217 20.37 26.76 -4.36
CA VAL A 217 19.39 27.59 -5.08
C VAL A 217 19.26 28.92 -4.35
N PRO A 218 18.75 30.01 -4.99
CA PRO A 218 18.56 31.28 -4.29
C PRO A 218 17.71 31.12 -3.03
N GLU A 219 18.11 31.81 -1.96
CA GLU A 219 17.35 31.83 -0.70
C GLU A 219 15.88 32.23 -0.95
N GLY A 220 14.95 31.58 -0.24
CA GLY A 220 13.50 31.75 -0.42
C GLY A 220 12.91 30.98 -1.61
N THR A 221 13.72 30.30 -2.43
CA THR A 221 13.20 29.48 -3.53
C THR A 221 12.47 28.25 -3.00
N ARG A 222 11.24 28.04 -3.47
CA ARG A 222 10.45 26.84 -3.19
C ARG A 222 10.89 25.69 -4.09
N VAL A 223 11.21 24.55 -3.50
CA VAL A 223 11.78 23.37 -4.18
C VAL A 223 11.09 22.07 -3.75
N VAL A 224 11.33 21.01 -4.51
CA VAL A 224 11.10 19.63 -4.07
C VAL A 224 12.43 18.99 -3.69
N LEU A 225 12.47 18.38 -2.50
CA LEU A 225 13.58 17.56 -2.03
C LEU A 225 13.17 16.09 -2.04
N LYS A 226 13.89 15.27 -2.81
CA LYS A 226 13.80 13.82 -2.72
C LYS A 226 14.93 13.30 -1.84
N GLU A 227 14.59 12.57 -0.79
CA GLU A 227 15.52 11.91 0.12
C GLU A 227 15.67 10.44 -0.26
N ALA A 228 16.91 9.96 -0.32
CA ALA A 228 17.25 8.56 -0.41
C ALA A 228 18.13 8.12 0.77
N ARG A 229 17.70 7.06 1.45
CA ARG A 229 18.38 6.44 2.58
C ARG A 229 19.26 5.29 2.07
N PRO A 230 20.56 5.24 2.43
CA PRO A 230 21.44 4.16 2.00
C PRO A 230 20.91 2.79 2.39
N PHE A 231 21.13 1.80 1.52
CA PHE A 231 20.82 0.38 1.71
C PHE A 231 19.34 0.06 1.97
N ALA A 232 18.45 1.03 1.84
CA ALA A 232 17.02 0.89 2.11
C ALA A 232 16.21 0.82 0.81
N ALA A 233 15.01 0.23 0.89
CA ALA A 233 14.09 0.07 -0.23
C ALA A 233 14.75 -0.62 -1.43
N LEU A 234 15.20 -1.86 -1.25
CA LEU A 234 15.71 -2.64 -2.36
C LEU A 234 14.59 -2.89 -3.39
N ASP A 235 14.89 -2.68 -4.67
CA ASP A 235 14.02 -3.13 -5.76
C ASP A 235 14.31 -4.60 -6.14
N THR A 236 13.62 -5.09 -7.17
CA THR A 236 13.76 -6.47 -7.65
C THR A 236 15.14 -6.80 -8.20
N GLU A 237 15.94 -5.79 -8.57
CA GLU A 237 17.32 -5.94 -9.02
C GLU A 237 18.34 -5.76 -7.89
N GLY A 238 17.87 -5.51 -6.67
CA GLY A 238 18.72 -5.29 -5.50
C GLY A 238 19.39 -3.91 -5.46
N LYS A 239 18.91 -2.93 -6.25
CA LYS A 239 19.38 -1.54 -6.14
C LYS A 239 18.67 -0.86 -4.97
N ASP A 240 19.41 -0.06 -4.20
CA ASP A 240 18.87 0.69 -3.07
C ASP A 240 18.32 2.07 -3.51
N ALA A 241 17.70 2.78 -2.56
CA ALA A 241 17.16 4.11 -2.82
C ALA A 241 18.23 5.12 -3.30
N VAL A 242 19.48 4.99 -2.86
CA VAL A 242 20.58 5.90 -3.24
C VAL A 242 20.99 5.67 -4.69
N ALA A 243 21.13 4.42 -5.10
CA ALA A 243 21.44 4.04 -6.48
C ALA A 243 20.33 4.54 -7.42
N ARG A 244 19.06 4.35 -7.04
CA ARG A 244 17.91 4.84 -7.81
C ARG A 244 17.83 6.37 -7.87
N LEU A 245 18.07 7.09 -6.78
CA LEU A 245 18.06 8.56 -6.81
C LEU A 245 19.20 9.15 -7.65
N ARG A 246 20.38 8.51 -7.64
CA ARG A 246 21.49 8.89 -8.53
C ARG A 246 21.17 8.65 -9.99
N HIS A 247 20.52 7.52 -10.28
CA HIS A 247 20.07 7.20 -11.61
C HIS A 247 19.04 8.22 -12.10
N GLU A 248 18.00 8.48 -11.30
CA GLU A 248 16.98 9.50 -11.60
C GLU A 248 17.62 10.88 -11.85
N HIS A 249 18.55 11.33 -10.99
CA HIS A 249 19.24 12.61 -11.19
C HIS A 249 19.94 12.69 -12.55
N ARG A 250 20.63 11.60 -12.95
CA ARG A 250 21.29 11.53 -14.27
C ARG A 250 20.28 11.65 -15.41
N VAL A 251 19.19 10.88 -15.36
CA VAL A 251 18.15 10.91 -16.40
C VAL A 251 17.53 12.30 -16.51
N LEU A 252 17.17 12.93 -15.38
CA LEU A 252 16.62 14.29 -15.36
C LEU A 252 17.59 15.32 -15.96
N CYS A 253 18.89 15.22 -15.67
CA CYS A 253 19.89 16.10 -16.28
C CYS A 253 19.99 15.92 -17.79
N GLU A 254 19.96 14.68 -18.28
CA GLU A 254 20.02 14.38 -19.71
C GLU A 254 18.74 14.85 -20.44
N LEU A 255 17.57 14.71 -19.80
CA LEU A 255 16.27 15.11 -20.36
C LEU A 255 15.93 16.60 -20.18
N ALA A 256 16.75 17.38 -19.47
CA ALA A 256 16.46 18.78 -19.15
C ALA A 256 16.16 19.66 -20.38
N HIS A 257 16.73 19.33 -21.53
CA HIS A 257 16.53 20.05 -22.80
C HIS A 257 15.14 19.84 -23.43
N THR A 258 14.42 18.77 -23.04
CA THR A 258 13.07 18.47 -23.54
C THR A 258 12.00 19.39 -22.96
N SER A 259 12.32 20.08 -21.86
CA SER A 259 11.40 20.85 -21.02
C SER A 259 10.33 20.02 -20.26
N TYR A 260 10.09 18.76 -20.60
CA TYR A 260 9.04 17.93 -20.01
C TYR A 260 9.40 17.31 -18.64
N VAL A 261 10.53 17.72 -18.03
CA VAL A 261 11.02 17.25 -16.73
C VAL A 261 11.32 18.42 -15.80
N PRO A 262 11.24 18.26 -14.46
CA PRO A 262 11.65 19.30 -13.54
C PRO A 262 13.16 19.56 -13.65
N ARG A 263 13.57 20.82 -13.50
CA ARG A 263 15.00 21.14 -13.41
C ARG A 263 15.57 20.57 -12.12
N THR A 264 16.76 19.98 -12.20
CA THR A 264 17.55 19.61 -11.03
C THR A 264 18.55 20.71 -10.69
N TYR A 265 18.72 20.96 -9.39
CA TYR A 265 19.63 21.99 -8.89
C TYR A 265 20.89 21.41 -8.27
N ALA A 266 20.73 20.36 -7.46
CA ALA A 266 21.84 19.75 -6.75
C ALA A 266 21.53 18.33 -6.28
N LEU A 267 22.60 17.54 -6.12
CA LEU A 267 22.57 16.24 -5.47
C LEU A 267 23.64 16.25 -4.37
N PHE A 268 23.23 16.22 -3.10
CA PHE A 268 24.13 16.40 -1.96
C PHE A 268 23.84 15.40 -0.84
N LYS A 269 24.82 15.17 0.03
CA LYS A 269 24.66 14.35 1.23
C LYS A 269 24.44 15.24 2.44
N ALA A 270 23.49 14.88 3.29
CA ALA A 270 23.34 15.47 4.61
C ALA A 270 23.08 14.35 5.63
N TRP A 271 23.86 14.37 6.71
CA TRP A 271 24.00 13.22 7.62
C TRP A 271 24.33 11.94 6.82
N ASP A 272 23.55 10.88 6.99
CA ASP A 272 23.73 9.61 6.27
C ASP A 272 22.94 9.56 4.94
N ASN A 273 22.11 10.55 4.61
CA ASN A 273 21.16 10.48 3.49
C ASN A 273 21.61 11.28 2.26
N LEU A 274 21.14 10.86 1.08
CA LEU A 274 21.30 11.59 -0.18
C LEU A 274 20.04 12.40 -0.48
N TYR A 275 20.21 13.66 -0.87
CA TYR A 275 19.12 14.57 -1.23
C TYR A 275 19.28 15.09 -2.65
N LEU A 276 18.20 15.02 -3.43
CA LEU A 276 18.08 15.64 -4.75
C LEU A 276 17.16 16.85 -4.66
N VAL A 277 17.69 18.01 -5.03
CA VAL A 277 16.98 19.30 -5.11
C VAL A 277 16.48 19.50 -6.53
N MET A 278 15.18 19.72 -6.69
CA MET A 278 14.55 19.94 -8.00
C MET A 278 13.43 20.99 -7.92
N ASP A 279 12.96 21.42 -9.09
CA ASP A 279 11.82 22.33 -9.21
C ASP A 279 10.60 21.84 -8.44
N TYR A 280 9.93 22.78 -7.78
CA TYR A 280 8.54 22.61 -7.43
C TYR A 280 7.67 22.94 -8.65
N VAL A 281 7.04 21.92 -9.24
CA VAL A 281 6.08 22.10 -10.34
C VAL A 281 4.76 22.59 -9.77
N ASP A 282 4.36 23.82 -10.12
CA ASP A 282 3.08 24.39 -9.67
C ASP A 282 1.92 23.85 -10.50
N GLY A 283 1.39 22.70 -10.06
CA GLY A 283 0.34 21.98 -10.75
C GLY A 283 -0.28 20.86 -9.91
N SER A 284 -1.27 20.20 -10.50
CA SER A 284 -1.89 18.99 -9.95
C SER A 284 -1.44 17.77 -10.75
N SER A 285 -1.45 16.58 -10.15
CA SER A 285 -1.24 15.35 -10.91
C SER A 285 -2.30 15.19 -12.00
N LEU A 286 -1.94 14.56 -13.12
CA LEU A 286 -2.84 14.23 -14.22
C LEU A 286 -4.08 13.50 -13.70
N LYS A 287 -3.92 12.54 -12.77
CA LYS A 287 -5.06 11.84 -12.16
C LYS A 287 -6.05 12.81 -11.49
N ARG A 288 -5.55 13.79 -10.75
CA ARG A 288 -6.39 14.76 -10.05
C ARG A 288 -7.12 15.68 -11.02
N GLU A 289 -6.43 16.20 -12.03
CA GLU A 289 -7.05 17.05 -13.06
C GLU A 289 -8.14 16.29 -13.83
N THR A 290 -7.87 15.05 -14.24
CA THR A 290 -8.86 14.17 -14.85
C THR A 290 -10.10 14.02 -13.97
N MET A 291 -9.93 13.67 -12.70
CA MET A 291 -11.05 13.43 -11.77
C MET A 291 -11.89 14.69 -11.53
N LEU A 292 -11.30 15.89 -11.62
CA LEU A 292 -12.02 17.15 -11.46
C LEU A 292 -12.80 17.55 -12.71
N ARG A 293 -12.40 17.08 -13.89
CA ARG A 293 -12.92 17.53 -15.18
C ARG A 293 -13.86 16.52 -15.84
N THR A 294 -13.65 15.23 -15.61
CA THR A 294 -14.39 14.17 -16.29
C THR A 294 -15.91 14.32 -16.04
N PRO A 295 -16.73 14.28 -17.10
CA PRO A 295 -18.18 14.37 -16.95
C PRO A 295 -18.77 13.09 -16.32
N VAL A 296 -18.06 11.96 -16.37
CA VAL A 296 -18.48 10.67 -15.78
C VAL A 296 -18.69 10.74 -14.27
N LEU A 297 -17.95 11.60 -13.57
CA LEU A 297 -18.03 11.75 -12.11
C LEU A 297 -18.98 12.87 -11.65
N LYS A 298 -19.68 13.54 -12.57
CA LYS A 298 -20.62 14.62 -12.23
C LYS A 298 -21.96 14.02 -11.78
N PRO A 299 -22.61 14.54 -10.72
CA PRO A 299 -23.89 14.03 -10.24
C PRO A 299 -25.02 14.31 -11.25
N ALA A 300 -26.12 13.57 -11.11
CA ALA A 300 -27.30 13.74 -11.95
C ALA A 300 -27.80 15.21 -12.00
N PRO A 301 -28.29 15.68 -13.17
CA PRO A 301 -28.49 14.93 -14.41
C PRO A 301 -27.17 14.63 -15.13
N TRP A 302 -26.97 13.37 -15.51
CA TRP A 302 -25.78 12.90 -16.20
C TRP A 302 -25.70 13.55 -17.59
N LYS A 303 -24.67 14.35 -17.82
CA LYS A 303 -24.36 14.94 -19.12
C LYS A 303 -22.92 14.61 -19.45
N LEU A 304 -22.75 13.58 -20.27
CA LEU A 304 -21.46 13.02 -20.62
C LEU A 304 -20.77 13.81 -21.75
N GLU A 305 -21.55 14.43 -22.63
CA GLU A 305 -21.04 15.37 -23.62
C GLU A 305 -20.56 16.68 -22.97
N ASP A 306 -19.25 16.94 -23.01
CA ASP A 306 -18.64 18.17 -22.49
C ASP A 306 -17.51 18.66 -23.40
N ALA A 307 -17.79 19.70 -24.19
CA ALA A 307 -16.84 20.27 -25.14
C ALA A 307 -15.57 20.85 -24.48
N ALA A 308 -15.68 21.36 -23.24
CA ALA A 308 -14.53 21.89 -22.52
C ALA A 308 -13.62 20.74 -22.04
N PHE A 309 -14.20 19.64 -21.59
CA PHE A 309 -13.46 18.42 -21.28
C PHE A 309 -12.76 17.87 -22.54
N ASN A 310 -13.45 17.75 -23.66
CA ASN A 310 -12.87 17.21 -24.91
C ASN A 310 -11.75 18.10 -25.48
N THR A 311 -11.88 19.42 -25.37
CA THR A 311 -10.81 20.35 -25.75
C THR A 311 -9.57 20.18 -24.87
N TRP A 312 -9.76 20.11 -23.55
CA TRP A 312 -8.67 19.89 -22.59
C TRP A 312 -8.00 18.52 -22.81
N LEU A 313 -8.80 17.46 -22.95
CA LEU A 313 -8.35 16.10 -23.19
C LEU A 313 -7.48 16.01 -24.45
N THR A 314 -7.93 16.63 -25.55
CA THR A 314 -7.17 16.69 -26.81
C THR A 314 -5.79 17.32 -26.61
N GLY A 315 -5.73 18.46 -25.92
CA GLY A 315 -4.47 19.16 -25.67
C GLY A 315 -3.51 18.33 -24.81
N VAL A 316 -4.01 17.71 -23.74
CA VAL A 316 -3.16 16.91 -22.84
C VAL A 316 -2.67 15.62 -23.51
N VAL A 317 -3.52 14.93 -24.29
CA VAL A 317 -3.11 13.75 -25.07
C VAL A 317 -1.98 14.13 -26.04
N GLN A 318 -2.14 15.20 -26.81
CA GLN A 318 -1.12 15.67 -27.75
C GLN A 318 0.20 16.04 -27.07
N GLU A 319 0.16 16.71 -25.92
CA GLU A 319 1.40 17.09 -25.21
C GLU A 319 2.07 15.89 -24.52
N THR A 320 1.31 14.92 -24.04
CA THR A 320 1.90 13.69 -23.48
C THR A 320 2.52 12.80 -24.57
N ASP A 321 1.91 12.73 -25.76
CA ASP A 321 2.50 12.06 -26.92
C ASP A 321 3.85 12.68 -27.30
N LYS A 322 3.90 14.01 -27.42
CA LYS A 322 5.14 14.75 -27.73
C LYS A 322 6.22 14.53 -26.66
N ALA A 323 5.83 14.51 -25.38
CA ALA A 323 6.76 14.32 -24.29
C ALA A 323 7.44 12.94 -24.36
N VAL A 324 6.64 11.87 -24.49
CA VAL A 324 7.18 10.50 -24.58
C VAL A 324 8.04 10.33 -25.83
N GLN A 325 7.62 10.88 -26.96
CA GLN A 325 8.44 10.89 -28.17
C GLN A 325 9.78 11.59 -27.93
N ALA A 326 9.79 12.77 -27.30
CA ALA A 326 11.02 13.51 -27.01
C ALA A 326 11.97 12.74 -26.08
N PHE A 327 11.43 11.97 -25.13
CA PHE A 327 12.25 11.11 -24.26
C PHE A 327 12.88 9.95 -25.03
N HIS A 328 12.11 9.28 -25.91
CA HIS A 328 12.61 8.21 -26.77
C HIS A 328 13.69 8.72 -27.74
N GLU A 329 13.49 9.90 -28.35
CA GLU A 329 14.47 10.57 -29.21
C GLU A 329 15.74 10.96 -28.45
N ALA A 330 15.63 11.29 -27.16
CA ALA A 330 16.76 11.54 -26.27
C ALA A 330 17.45 10.24 -25.78
N GLY A 331 17.01 9.06 -26.22
CA GLY A 331 17.61 7.77 -25.92
C GLY A 331 17.16 7.14 -24.60
N TRP A 332 15.99 7.55 -24.07
CA TRP A 332 15.46 7.07 -22.79
C TRP A 332 14.06 6.47 -22.90
N LEU A 333 13.88 5.30 -22.31
CA LEU A 333 12.59 4.70 -21.95
C LEU A 333 12.24 5.08 -20.50
N LEU A 334 10.96 5.21 -20.18
CA LEU A 334 10.49 5.67 -18.87
C LEU A 334 10.18 4.49 -17.94
N GLY A 335 9.57 3.43 -18.45
CA GLY A 335 9.25 2.21 -17.69
C GLY A 335 8.03 2.31 -16.77
N ASP A 336 7.74 3.47 -16.16
CA ASP A 336 6.64 3.63 -15.18
C ASP A 336 5.71 4.82 -15.51
N ILE A 337 5.13 4.78 -16.72
CA ILE A 337 4.19 5.82 -17.19
C ILE A 337 2.81 5.57 -16.60
N HIS A 338 2.37 6.46 -15.70
CA HIS A 338 1.00 6.48 -15.17
C HIS A 338 0.57 7.88 -14.70
N PRO A 339 -0.74 8.18 -14.55
CA PRO A 339 -1.26 9.52 -14.24
C PRO A 339 -0.80 10.19 -12.93
N LYS A 340 -0.08 9.48 -12.07
CA LYS A 340 0.48 10.05 -10.82
C LYS A 340 1.93 10.51 -10.99
N ASN A 341 2.64 10.01 -12.02
CA ASN A 341 3.99 10.43 -12.39
C ASN A 341 3.98 11.57 -13.44
N ILE A 342 2.81 12.16 -13.69
CA ILE A 342 2.64 13.30 -14.60
C ILE A 342 1.94 14.42 -13.81
N VAL A 343 2.57 15.59 -13.73
CA VAL A 343 2.01 16.81 -13.15
C VAL A 343 1.63 17.76 -14.27
N LEU A 344 0.43 18.33 -14.23
CA LEU A 344 -0.02 19.33 -15.21
C LEU A 344 0.25 20.74 -14.68
N GLU A 345 1.34 21.33 -15.12
CA GLU A 345 1.67 22.74 -14.89
C GLU A 345 0.65 23.63 -15.63
N GLY A 346 0.10 24.62 -14.93
CA GLY A 346 -0.99 25.45 -15.46
C GLY A 346 -2.26 24.67 -15.85
N GLY A 347 -2.37 23.40 -15.46
CA GLY A 347 -3.51 22.52 -15.77
C GLY A 347 -3.50 21.89 -17.16
N THR A 348 -2.48 22.13 -17.99
CA THR A 348 -2.41 21.59 -19.37
C THR A 348 -1.03 21.09 -19.79
N ARG A 349 0.06 21.65 -19.27
CA ARG A 349 1.41 21.29 -19.68
C ARG A 349 1.93 20.10 -18.85
N PRO A 350 2.21 18.94 -19.44
CA PRO A 350 2.70 17.80 -18.70
C PRO A 350 4.16 17.99 -18.29
N VAL A 351 4.45 17.71 -17.03
CA VAL A 351 5.79 17.57 -16.48
C VAL A 351 5.86 16.17 -15.87
N PHE A 352 6.70 15.32 -16.46
CA PHE A 352 6.93 13.97 -15.98
C PHE A 352 7.87 14.03 -14.79
N ILE A 353 7.57 13.23 -13.78
CA ILE A 353 8.34 13.10 -12.54
C ILE A 353 8.60 11.63 -12.27
N ASP A 354 9.57 11.34 -11.41
CA ASP A 354 9.93 9.98 -10.98
C ASP A 354 10.52 9.10 -12.10
N PHE A 355 11.80 9.35 -12.41
CA PHE A 355 12.56 8.59 -13.42
C PHE A 355 13.43 7.48 -12.81
N GLU A 356 13.06 6.95 -11.65
CA GLU A 356 13.90 5.95 -10.96
C GLU A 356 13.98 4.60 -11.69
N PHE A 357 13.04 4.32 -12.60
CA PHE A 357 12.97 3.11 -13.42
C PHE A 357 13.25 3.35 -14.91
N ALA A 358 13.69 4.55 -15.26
CA ALA A 358 14.04 4.87 -16.64
C ALA A 358 15.19 3.96 -17.13
N HIS A 359 15.23 3.71 -18.43
CA HIS A 359 16.23 2.82 -19.01
C HIS A 359 16.75 3.41 -20.32
N PRO A 360 18.06 3.30 -20.62
CA PRO A 360 18.54 3.61 -21.97
C PRO A 360 17.74 2.81 -23.01
N VAL A 361 17.45 3.41 -24.16
CA VAL A 361 16.67 2.71 -25.21
C VAL A 361 17.32 1.38 -25.56
N ASP A 362 16.55 0.33 -25.32
CA ASP A 362 16.88 -1.06 -25.60
C ASP A 362 15.59 -1.74 -26.08
N PRO A 363 15.55 -2.21 -27.34
CA PRO A 363 14.37 -2.87 -27.92
C PRO A 363 13.90 -4.10 -27.14
N ASP A 364 14.80 -4.78 -26.43
CA ASP A 364 14.52 -6.02 -25.71
C ASP A 364 14.23 -5.77 -24.22
N TRP A 365 14.48 -4.54 -23.74
CA TRP A 365 14.27 -4.22 -22.34
C TRP A 365 12.78 -4.14 -22.00
N ARG A 366 12.44 -4.67 -20.83
CA ARG A 366 11.09 -4.64 -20.28
C ARG A 366 11.15 -4.46 -18.78
N ILE A 367 10.43 -3.46 -18.30
CA ILE A 367 10.29 -3.19 -16.88
C ILE A 367 9.64 -4.36 -16.12
N GLY A 368 10.20 -4.71 -14.96
CA GLY A 368 9.68 -5.77 -14.08
C GLY A 368 8.69 -5.30 -13.02
N GLN A 369 8.70 -4.01 -12.68
CA GLN A 369 7.89 -3.41 -11.62
C GLN A 369 7.24 -2.12 -12.11
N VAL A 370 5.91 -2.08 -12.10
CA VAL A 370 5.10 -0.98 -12.65
C VAL A 370 3.89 -0.72 -11.78
N ALA A 371 3.31 0.47 -11.89
CA ALA A 371 2.01 0.75 -11.29
C ALA A 371 0.93 -0.25 -11.76
N PRO A 372 0.15 -0.85 -10.85
CA PRO A 372 -0.96 -1.74 -11.21
C PRO A 372 -1.94 -1.05 -12.17
N GLY A 373 -2.28 -1.74 -13.25
CA GLY A 373 -3.13 -1.28 -14.34
C GLY A 373 -2.35 -0.75 -15.55
N TYR A 374 -1.10 -0.34 -15.39
CA TYR A 374 -0.34 0.41 -16.41
C TYR A 374 0.80 -0.40 -17.01
N GLY A 375 1.00 -1.63 -16.56
CA GLY A 375 2.08 -2.47 -17.06
C GLY A 375 1.92 -2.80 -18.54
N PRO A 376 3.03 -2.84 -19.30
CA PRO A 376 2.97 -3.21 -20.71
C PRO A 376 2.37 -4.60 -20.87
N ARG A 377 1.59 -4.80 -21.93
CA ARG A 377 1.10 -6.12 -22.35
C ARG A 377 2.25 -7.12 -22.50
N LYS A 378 2.06 -8.39 -22.13
CA LYS A 378 3.09 -9.42 -22.28
C LYS A 378 3.55 -9.50 -23.75
N GLY A 379 4.86 -9.48 -23.98
CA GLY A 379 5.45 -9.51 -25.33
C GLY A 379 5.89 -8.14 -25.85
N LEU A 380 5.39 -7.04 -25.29
CA LEU A 380 5.88 -5.70 -25.61
C LEU A 380 7.17 -5.36 -24.86
N SER A 381 8.09 -4.69 -25.52
CA SER A 381 9.38 -4.27 -24.97
C SER A 381 9.81 -2.94 -25.60
N GLY A 382 10.90 -2.34 -25.10
CA GLY A 382 11.42 -1.10 -25.63
C GLY A 382 10.40 0.05 -25.64
N SER A 383 10.38 0.81 -26.72
CA SER A 383 9.44 1.93 -26.89
C SER A 383 7.98 1.50 -26.94
N ASP A 384 7.68 0.30 -27.45
CA ASP A 384 6.29 -0.19 -27.53
C ASP A 384 5.71 -0.44 -26.13
N ALA A 385 6.55 -0.82 -25.17
CA ALA A 385 6.14 -0.96 -23.78
C ALA A 385 5.73 0.38 -23.15
N ASP A 386 6.52 1.44 -23.36
CA ASP A 386 6.17 2.80 -22.91
C ASP A 386 4.91 3.33 -23.60
N LEU A 387 4.80 3.12 -24.92
CA LEU A 387 3.64 3.54 -25.69
C LEU A 387 2.36 2.86 -25.18
N TRP A 388 2.41 1.57 -24.85
CA TRP A 388 1.30 0.87 -24.21
C TRP A 388 0.90 1.54 -22.89
N SER A 389 1.86 1.76 -21.98
CA SER A 389 1.60 2.40 -20.68
C SER A 389 1.03 3.82 -20.83
N LEU A 390 1.48 4.58 -21.85
CA LEU A 390 0.90 5.86 -22.22
C LEU A 390 -0.54 5.72 -22.75
N GLY A 391 -0.80 4.72 -23.61
CA GLY A 391 -2.15 4.45 -24.14
C GLY A 391 -3.14 4.13 -23.02
N ILE A 392 -2.74 3.31 -22.04
CA ILE A 392 -3.56 3.03 -20.86
C ILE A 392 -3.74 4.28 -19.99
N THR A 393 -2.67 5.08 -19.82
CA THR A 393 -2.74 6.37 -19.12
C THR A 393 -3.78 7.31 -19.75
N GLN A 394 -3.80 7.40 -21.08
CA GLN A 394 -4.75 8.22 -21.82
C GLN A 394 -6.16 7.64 -21.79
N LEU A 395 -6.32 6.31 -21.87
CA LEU A 395 -7.62 5.65 -21.68
C LEU A 395 -8.20 5.89 -20.28
N ASP A 396 -7.37 5.88 -19.22
CA ASP A 396 -7.76 6.19 -17.84
C ASP A 396 -8.24 7.65 -17.67
N MET A 397 -7.79 8.56 -18.54
CA MET A 397 -8.28 9.94 -18.57
C MET A 397 -9.73 10.03 -19.05
N VAL A 398 -10.13 9.08 -19.90
CA VAL A 398 -11.43 9.03 -20.54
C VAL A 398 -12.42 8.25 -19.67
N LEU A 399 -12.07 7.00 -19.34
CA LEU A 399 -12.81 6.12 -18.45
C LEU A 399 -11.87 5.65 -17.34
N PRO A 400 -12.09 6.05 -16.07
CA PRO A 400 -11.14 5.82 -14.98
C PRO A 400 -11.16 4.37 -14.46
N GLN A 401 -10.83 3.41 -15.33
CA GLN A 401 -10.92 1.97 -15.13
C GLN A 401 -9.62 1.23 -15.52
N ALA A 402 -8.46 1.90 -15.48
CA ALA A 402 -7.17 1.35 -15.90
C ALA A 402 -6.84 -0.04 -15.31
N THR A 403 -7.23 -0.33 -14.06
CA THR A 403 -6.99 -1.63 -13.42
C THR A 403 -7.68 -2.81 -14.11
N THR A 404 -8.64 -2.53 -14.99
CA THR A 404 -9.28 -3.55 -15.83
C THR A 404 -8.32 -4.10 -16.89
N ALA A 405 -7.30 -3.31 -17.29
CA ALA A 405 -6.27 -3.74 -18.24
C ALA A 405 -5.41 -4.90 -17.71
N ASP A 406 -5.17 -4.95 -16.40
CA ASP A 406 -4.38 -6.00 -15.75
C ASP A 406 -5.05 -7.39 -15.80
N GLN A 407 -6.33 -7.47 -16.14
CA GLN A 407 -7.08 -8.73 -16.15
C GLN A 407 -6.86 -9.57 -17.43
N GLY A 408 -5.99 -9.12 -18.33
CA GLY A 408 -5.61 -9.86 -19.54
C GLY A 408 -6.70 -9.92 -20.61
N ASN A 409 -7.72 -9.06 -20.54
CA ASN A 409 -8.80 -8.96 -21.53
C ASN A 409 -8.58 -7.75 -22.45
N GLU A 410 -7.70 -7.90 -23.42
CA GLU A 410 -7.35 -6.82 -24.36
C GLU A 410 -8.55 -6.34 -25.18
N GLY A 411 -9.45 -7.27 -25.58
CA GLY A 411 -10.69 -6.92 -26.26
C GLY A 411 -11.66 -6.08 -25.40
N LEU A 412 -11.47 -6.01 -24.09
CA LEU A 412 -12.21 -5.09 -23.23
C LEU A 412 -11.67 -3.65 -23.34
N LEU A 413 -10.37 -3.45 -23.56
CA LEU A 413 -9.79 -2.10 -23.72
C LEU A 413 -10.37 -1.38 -24.95
N TYR A 414 -10.51 -2.10 -26.06
CA TYR A 414 -11.14 -1.58 -27.27
C TYR A 414 -12.61 -1.26 -27.08
N ARG A 415 -13.36 -2.15 -26.42
CA ARG A 415 -14.76 -1.89 -26.09
C ARG A 415 -14.93 -0.70 -25.17
N LEU A 416 -14.02 -0.52 -24.21
CA LEU A 416 -14.01 0.67 -23.36
C LEU A 416 -13.73 1.94 -24.17
N LEU A 417 -12.80 1.91 -25.12
CA LEU A 417 -12.53 3.05 -25.98
C LEU A 417 -13.70 3.38 -26.91
N ASP A 418 -14.34 2.36 -27.51
CA ASP A 418 -15.51 2.52 -28.38
C ASP A 418 -16.73 3.04 -27.60
N GLU A 419 -17.01 2.47 -26.43
CA GLU A 419 -18.05 2.97 -25.52
C GLU A 419 -17.79 4.42 -25.12
N ALA A 420 -16.55 4.76 -24.82
CA ALA A 420 -16.17 6.11 -24.49
C ALA A 420 -16.36 7.09 -25.67
N ASP A 421 -16.00 6.67 -26.89
CA ASP A 421 -16.20 7.46 -28.10
C ASP A 421 -17.68 7.81 -28.30
N GLN A 422 -18.56 6.82 -28.06
CA GLN A 422 -20.02 6.97 -28.18
C GLN A 422 -20.62 7.83 -27.06
N GLU A 423 -20.28 7.56 -25.79
CA GLU A 423 -20.90 8.20 -24.63
C GLU A 423 -20.34 9.60 -24.33
N LEU A 424 -19.04 9.84 -24.62
CA LEU A 424 -18.35 11.12 -24.34
C LEU A 424 -18.16 11.99 -25.57
N SER A 425 -18.56 11.51 -26.76
CA SER A 425 -18.32 12.19 -28.05
C SER A 425 -16.85 12.57 -28.23
N LEU A 426 -15.96 11.59 -28.06
CA LEU A 426 -14.53 11.86 -28.05
C LEU A 426 -14.05 12.45 -29.39
N PRO A 427 -13.08 13.38 -29.36
CA PRO A 427 -12.42 13.83 -30.57
C PRO A 427 -11.70 12.67 -31.26
N ALA A 428 -11.89 12.52 -32.58
CA ALA A 428 -11.27 11.44 -33.35
C ALA A 428 -9.73 11.39 -33.22
N SER A 429 -9.07 12.53 -33.00
CA SER A 429 -7.63 12.59 -32.74
C SER A 429 -7.22 11.88 -31.43
N VAL A 430 -8.07 11.94 -30.40
CA VAL A 430 -7.84 11.26 -29.12
C VAL A 430 -8.05 9.76 -29.29
N SER A 431 -9.19 9.34 -29.84
CA SER A 431 -9.51 7.93 -30.07
C SER A 431 -8.47 7.25 -30.98
N HIS A 432 -7.98 7.98 -32.00
CA HIS A 432 -6.91 7.50 -32.87
C HIS A 432 -5.56 7.38 -32.13
N SER A 433 -5.19 8.38 -31.33
CA SER A 433 -3.93 8.36 -30.58
C SER A 433 -3.88 7.18 -29.59
N ILE A 434 -4.98 6.93 -28.85
CA ILE A 434 -5.07 5.83 -27.89
C ILE A 434 -5.00 4.48 -28.61
N SER A 435 -5.78 4.29 -29.68
CA SER A 435 -5.85 3.00 -30.38
C SER A 435 -4.52 2.58 -31.01
N GLN A 436 -3.73 3.51 -31.56
CA GLN A 436 -2.40 3.20 -32.09
C GLN A 436 -1.42 2.66 -31.04
N LYS A 437 -1.60 3.06 -29.78
CA LYS A 437 -0.72 2.69 -28.66
C LYS A 437 -1.12 1.38 -27.98
N LEU A 438 -2.29 0.83 -28.29
CA LEU A 438 -2.83 -0.36 -27.66
C LEU A 438 -2.99 -1.51 -28.66
N PRO A 439 -1.95 -1.95 -29.39
CA PRO A 439 -2.07 -2.92 -30.48
C PRO A 439 -2.71 -4.25 -30.03
N THR A 440 -3.62 -4.78 -30.86
CA THR A 440 -4.15 -6.15 -30.74
C THR A 440 -3.23 -7.17 -31.40
N ASP A 441 -3.27 -8.42 -30.92
CA ASP A 441 -2.75 -9.59 -31.67
C ASP A 441 -3.50 -9.92 -32.97
N ASP A 442 -4.61 -9.23 -33.27
CA ASP A 442 -5.36 -9.45 -34.51
C ASP A 442 -4.65 -8.81 -35.71
N ASP A 443 -3.63 -9.50 -36.22
CA ASP A 443 -3.37 -9.57 -37.66
C ASP A 443 -4.55 -10.31 -38.32
N GLY A 444 -5.70 -9.64 -38.46
CA GLY A 444 -6.81 -10.12 -39.30
C GLY A 444 -7.53 -11.40 -38.86
N GLY A 445 -7.39 -11.82 -37.60
CA GLY A 445 -8.37 -12.73 -37.01
C GLY A 445 -9.69 -11.99 -36.89
N GLU A 446 -10.79 -12.56 -37.38
CA GLU A 446 -12.11 -12.10 -36.95
C GLU A 446 -12.06 -12.10 -35.43
N GLN A 447 -12.10 -10.92 -34.78
CA GLN A 447 -12.57 -10.82 -33.40
C GLN A 447 -13.80 -11.69 -33.40
N GLN A 448 -13.72 -12.87 -32.76
CA GLN A 448 -14.89 -13.72 -32.68
C GLN A 448 -15.87 -12.83 -31.95
N THR A 449 -16.83 -12.30 -32.70
CA THR A 449 -18.03 -11.71 -32.16
C THR A 449 -18.66 -12.88 -31.45
N LEU A 450 -18.22 -13.13 -30.21
CA LEU A 450 -18.80 -14.10 -29.32
C LEU A 450 -20.24 -13.65 -29.31
N GLN A 451 -21.11 -14.42 -29.98
CA GLN A 451 -22.53 -14.14 -29.91
C GLN A 451 -22.82 -14.10 -28.43
N ALA A 452 -23.26 -12.94 -27.95
CA ALA A 452 -23.55 -12.76 -26.55
C ALA A 452 -24.50 -13.89 -26.17
N ALA A 453 -24.04 -14.78 -25.28
CA ALA A 453 -24.89 -15.86 -24.82
C ALA A 453 -26.15 -15.19 -24.22
N PRO A 454 -27.34 -15.81 -24.38
CA PRO A 454 -28.55 -15.28 -23.78
C PRO A 454 -28.28 -14.97 -22.31
N LEU A 455 -28.75 -13.82 -21.81
CA LEU A 455 -28.49 -13.36 -20.44
C LEU A 455 -28.77 -14.47 -19.42
N ASP A 456 -29.84 -15.23 -19.63
CA ASP A 456 -30.21 -16.38 -18.81
C ASP A 456 -29.12 -17.48 -18.76
N THR A 457 -28.47 -17.76 -19.89
CA THR A 457 -27.36 -18.71 -19.97
C THR A 457 -26.16 -18.20 -19.19
N VAL A 458 -25.80 -16.92 -19.34
CA VAL A 458 -24.70 -16.30 -18.60
C VAL A 458 -24.96 -16.32 -17.10
N LEU A 459 -26.17 -15.93 -16.67
CA LEU A 459 -26.58 -15.96 -15.27
C LEU A 459 -26.51 -17.38 -14.70
N ASN A 460 -26.98 -18.39 -15.44
CA ASN A 460 -26.90 -19.79 -15.00
C ASN A 460 -25.45 -20.25 -14.83
N LEU A 461 -24.55 -19.89 -15.75
CA LEU A 461 -23.14 -20.23 -15.65
C LEU A 461 -22.46 -19.54 -14.46
N LEU A 462 -22.79 -18.26 -14.20
CA LEU A 462 -22.27 -17.53 -13.04
C LEU A 462 -22.73 -18.18 -11.72
N VAL A 463 -24.02 -18.50 -11.61
CA VAL A 463 -24.59 -19.18 -10.43
C VAL A 463 -23.95 -20.55 -10.21
N SER A 464 -23.89 -21.39 -11.25
CA SER A 464 -23.19 -22.68 -11.19
C SER A 464 -21.71 -22.54 -10.83
N GLY A 465 -21.05 -21.47 -11.29
CA GLY A 465 -19.69 -21.13 -10.91
C GLY A 465 -19.55 -20.83 -9.42
N VAL A 466 -20.43 -20.00 -8.86
CA VAL A 466 -20.48 -19.69 -7.42
C VAL A 466 -20.70 -20.97 -6.61
N GLU A 467 -21.71 -21.77 -6.96
CA GLU A 467 -22.05 -23.02 -6.26
C GLU A 467 -20.87 -23.98 -6.16
N ARG A 468 -20.12 -24.18 -7.24
CA ARG A 468 -18.96 -25.09 -7.27
C ARG A 468 -17.86 -24.68 -6.29
N HIS A 469 -17.80 -23.42 -5.88
CA HIS A 469 -16.79 -22.87 -4.98
C HIS A 469 -17.25 -22.72 -3.53
N ILE A 470 -18.54 -22.95 -3.22
CA ILE A 470 -19.04 -22.87 -1.84
C ILE A 470 -18.44 -24.00 -1.00
N ARG A 471 -17.81 -23.67 0.13
CA ARG A 471 -17.22 -24.61 1.09
C ARG A 471 -17.50 -24.17 2.53
N PHE A 472 -18.42 -24.83 3.22
CA PHE A 472 -18.71 -24.55 4.63
C PHE A 472 -17.76 -25.33 5.55
N THR A 473 -16.50 -24.92 5.60
CA THR A 473 -15.45 -25.52 6.45
C THR A 473 -14.92 -24.51 7.46
N ASP A 474 -14.29 -24.98 8.54
CA ASP A 474 -13.73 -24.09 9.57
C ASP A 474 -12.37 -23.49 9.16
N ASP A 475 -11.67 -24.12 8.23
CA ASP A 475 -10.28 -23.76 7.86
C ASP A 475 -10.19 -22.78 6.66
N SER A 476 -11.31 -22.39 6.05
CA SER A 476 -11.33 -21.49 4.88
C SER A 476 -12.63 -20.69 4.76
N PRO A 477 -12.61 -19.51 4.12
CA PRO A 477 -13.83 -18.76 3.82
C PRO A 477 -14.84 -19.57 3.02
N ALA A 478 -16.14 -19.30 3.24
CA ALA A 478 -17.24 -20.02 2.58
C ALA A 478 -17.21 -19.88 1.05
N LEU A 479 -16.70 -18.76 0.55
CA LEU A 479 -16.50 -18.46 -0.85
C LEU A 479 -15.10 -17.83 -1.02
N PRO A 480 -14.39 -18.11 -2.14
CA PRO A 480 -13.22 -17.34 -2.50
C PRO A 480 -13.64 -15.88 -2.76
N GLY A 481 -12.81 -14.93 -2.38
CA GLY A 481 -13.15 -13.52 -2.49
C GLY A 481 -12.00 -12.59 -2.15
N ASP A 482 -12.36 -11.38 -1.73
CA ASP A 482 -11.44 -10.28 -1.45
C ASP A 482 -10.44 -10.59 -0.31
N ILE A 483 -9.33 -9.84 -0.27
CA ILE A 483 -8.30 -9.97 0.76
C ILE A 483 -8.85 -9.74 2.19
N GLU A 484 -9.96 -9.01 2.32
CA GLU A 484 -10.67 -8.82 3.59
C GLU A 484 -11.06 -10.16 4.27
N LEU A 485 -11.24 -11.24 3.51
CA LEU A 485 -11.52 -12.58 4.06
C LEU A 485 -10.37 -13.19 4.86
N PHE A 486 -9.15 -12.69 4.69
CA PHE A 486 -7.93 -13.20 5.33
C PHE A 486 -7.40 -12.28 6.45
N GLY A 487 -8.14 -11.21 6.77
CA GLY A 487 -7.82 -10.30 7.87
C GLY A 487 -8.33 -10.76 9.23
N ARG A 488 -8.07 -9.97 10.29
CA ARG A 488 -8.56 -10.24 11.67
C ARG A 488 -10.09 -10.35 11.76
N GLY A 489 -10.84 -9.75 10.82
CA GLY A 489 -12.30 -9.83 10.69
C GLY A 489 -12.78 -10.80 9.62
N GLY A 490 -11.94 -11.73 9.16
CA GLY A 490 -12.22 -12.58 8.00
C GLY A 490 -13.50 -13.41 8.11
N VAL A 491 -13.85 -13.89 9.31
CA VAL A 491 -15.10 -14.63 9.55
C VAL A 491 -16.32 -13.73 9.38
N GLU A 492 -16.30 -12.51 9.94
CA GLU A 492 -17.37 -11.51 9.72
C GLU A 492 -17.46 -11.12 8.25
N ALA A 493 -16.33 -10.94 7.56
CA ALA A 493 -16.29 -10.69 6.12
C ALA A 493 -16.91 -11.84 5.31
N ALA A 494 -16.64 -13.10 5.68
CA ALA A 494 -17.20 -14.29 5.03
C ALA A 494 -18.72 -14.45 5.24
N LEU A 495 -19.27 -13.86 6.30
CA LEU A 495 -20.71 -13.74 6.50
C LEU A 495 -21.32 -12.57 5.71
N SER A 496 -20.57 -11.47 5.57
CA SER A 496 -21.05 -10.18 5.12
C SER A 496 -21.65 -10.14 3.70
N TYR A 497 -22.36 -9.06 3.40
CA TYR A 497 -22.87 -8.79 2.06
C TYR A 497 -21.79 -8.55 0.98
N PRO A 498 -20.76 -7.69 1.17
CA PRO A 498 -19.77 -7.42 0.13
C PRO A 498 -18.88 -8.60 -0.26
N TYR A 499 -18.51 -9.44 0.71
CA TYR A 499 -17.45 -10.43 0.53
C TYR A 499 -17.90 -11.88 0.75
N GLY A 500 -19.09 -12.06 1.32
CA GLY A 500 -19.48 -13.30 1.96
C GLY A 500 -20.75 -13.94 1.41
N ILE A 501 -21.19 -14.99 2.11
CA ILE A 501 -22.31 -15.83 1.70
C ILE A 501 -23.64 -15.06 1.62
N ALA A 502 -23.86 -14.05 2.47
CA ALA A 502 -25.09 -13.27 2.45
C ALA A 502 -25.28 -12.49 1.14
N GLY A 503 -24.19 -11.95 0.59
CA GLY A 503 -24.20 -11.29 -0.71
C GLY A 503 -24.51 -12.26 -1.85
N ALA A 504 -23.85 -13.42 -1.85
CA ALA A 504 -24.08 -14.45 -2.86
C ALA A 504 -25.55 -14.92 -2.86
N LEU A 505 -26.10 -15.24 -1.69
CA LEU A 505 -27.51 -15.61 -1.54
C LEU A 505 -28.47 -14.52 -2.05
N ALA A 506 -28.23 -13.27 -1.65
CA ALA A 506 -29.06 -12.14 -2.02
C ALA A 506 -29.05 -11.84 -3.53
N VAL A 507 -27.86 -11.79 -4.15
CA VAL A 507 -27.70 -11.42 -5.55
C VAL A 507 -28.28 -12.50 -6.46
N THR A 508 -28.05 -13.77 -6.14
CA THR A 508 -28.59 -14.91 -6.92
C THR A 508 -30.11 -15.00 -6.82
N ALA A 509 -30.68 -14.79 -5.62
CA ALA A 509 -32.12 -14.69 -5.43
C ALA A 509 -32.72 -13.52 -6.24
N LYS A 510 -32.12 -12.33 -6.14
CA LYS A 510 -32.60 -11.12 -6.85
C LYS A 510 -32.49 -11.25 -8.37
N ALA A 511 -31.50 -11.98 -8.88
CA ALA A 511 -31.36 -12.29 -10.30
C ALA A 511 -32.36 -13.34 -10.81
N GLY A 512 -33.27 -13.85 -9.96
CA GLY A 512 -34.23 -14.88 -10.34
C GLY A 512 -33.57 -16.24 -10.65
N ARG A 513 -32.38 -16.47 -10.09
CA ARG A 513 -31.57 -17.69 -10.22
C ARG A 513 -30.99 -18.05 -8.86
N PRO A 514 -31.83 -18.41 -7.87
CA PRO A 514 -31.35 -18.75 -6.53
C PRO A 514 -30.38 -19.92 -6.58
N LEU A 515 -29.45 -19.96 -5.62
CA LEU A 515 -28.60 -21.14 -5.41
C LEU A 515 -29.47 -22.40 -5.20
N ASP A 516 -28.93 -23.56 -5.58
CA ASP A 516 -29.51 -24.86 -5.26
C ASP A 516 -29.81 -24.95 -3.76
N GLN A 517 -31.03 -25.42 -3.46
CA GLN A 517 -31.59 -25.51 -2.11
C GLN A 517 -30.63 -26.17 -1.11
N ARG A 518 -29.79 -27.13 -1.54
CA ARG A 518 -28.79 -27.77 -0.70
C ARG A 518 -27.76 -26.79 -0.14
N TYR A 519 -27.31 -25.82 -0.93
CA TYR A 519 -26.35 -24.80 -0.45
C TYR A 519 -27.02 -23.81 0.50
N VAL A 520 -28.29 -23.48 0.26
CA VAL A 520 -29.08 -22.64 1.16
C VAL A 520 -29.24 -23.33 2.52
N GLU A 521 -29.62 -24.61 2.53
CA GLU A 521 -29.78 -25.40 3.76
C GLU A 521 -28.47 -25.57 4.53
N LEU A 522 -27.34 -25.78 3.83
CA LEU A 522 -26.02 -25.85 4.46
C LEU A 522 -25.54 -24.50 4.99
N SER A 523 -25.99 -23.38 4.41
CA SER A 523 -25.56 -22.05 4.85
C SER A 523 -26.13 -21.66 6.21
N VAL A 524 -27.35 -22.09 6.55
CA VAL A 524 -28.04 -21.75 7.82
C VAL A 524 -27.20 -22.12 9.05
N PRO A 525 -26.87 -23.41 9.30
CA PRO A 525 -26.13 -23.78 10.52
C PRO A 525 -24.71 -23.20 10.53
N TRP A 526 -24.12 -22.95 9.35
CA TRP A 526 -22.81 -22.30 9.27
C TRP A 526 -22.88 -20.83 9.65
N ILE A 527 -23.90 -20.08 9.21
CA ILE A 527 -24.11 -18.69 9.59
C ILE A 527 -24.38 -18.60 11.09
N GLU A 528 -25.31 -19.39 11.62
CA GLU A 528 -25.67 -19.43 13.06
C GLU A 528 -24.45 -19.66 13.95
N LYS A 529 -23.61 -20.65 13.60
CA LYS A 529 -22.36 -20.96 14.31
C LYS A 529 -21.41 -19.75 14.42
N ASN A 530 -21.43 -18.87 13.41
CA ASN A 530 -20.47 -17.78 13.27
C ASN A 530 -21.05 -16.39 13.63
N LEU A 531 -22.33 -16.28 14.02
CA LEU A 531 -22.97 -14.99 14.32
C LEU A 531 -22.27 -14.18 15.41
N SER A 532 -21.62 -14.85 16.37
CA SER A 532 -20.87 -14.21 17.46
C SER A 532 -19.68 -13.37 16.97
N HIS A 533 -19.21 -13.58 15.73
CA HIS A 533 -18.15 -12.80 15.11
C HIS A 533 -18.63 -11.48 14.52
N VAL A 534 -19.95 -11.31 14.32
CA VAL A 534 -20.52 -10.08 13.76
C VAL A 534 -20.51 -9.00 14.83
N SER A 535 -19.67 -8.00 14.65
CA SER A 535 -19.39 -6.97 15.66
C SER A 535 -19.50 -5.55 15.12
N THR A 536 -19.56 -5.39 13.80
CA THR A 536 -19.55 -4.09 13.13
C THR A 536 -20.91 -3.73 12.53
N PRO A 537 -21.25 -2.42 12.49
CA PRO A 537 -22.43 -1.95 11.76
C PRO A 537 -22.14 -1.79 10.26
N GLY A 538 -23.18 -1.49 9.48
CA GLY A 538 -23.09 -1.25 8.04
C GLY A 538 -23.12 -2.52 7.18
N PHE A 539 -22.96 -2.36 5.86
CA PHE A 539 -23.12 -3.47 4.91
C PHE A 539 -22.02 -4.54 4.97
N ARG A 540 -20.86 -4.25 5.54
CA ARG A 540 -19.82 -5.24 5.82
C ARG A 540 -20.09 -6.06 7.09
N GLY A 541 -21.01 -5.61 7.93
CA GLY A 541 -21.31 -6.21 9.22
C GLY A 541 -22.78 -6.57 9.34
N ARG A 542 -23.38 -6.32 10.51
CA ARG A 542 -24.74 -6.75 10.87
C ARG A 542 -25.80 -6.33 9.86
N ASP A 543 -25.79 -5.07 9.43
CA ASP A 543 -26.86 -4.51 8.60
C ASP A 543 -26.84 -5.09 7.18
N GLY A 544 -25.66 -5.41 6.63
CA GLY A 544 -25.54 -6.08 5.33
C GLY A 544 -25.91 -7.56 5.38
N LEU A 545 -25.54 -8.24 6.46
CA LEU A 545 -25.95 -9.63 6.69
C LEU A 545 -27.48 -9.73 6.80
N ASP A 546 -28.12 -8.86 7.60
CA ASP A 546 -29.59 -8.76 7.67
C ASP A 546 -30.20 -8.49 6.29
N TYR A 547 -29.70 -7.47 5.58
CA TYR A 547 -30.18 -7.16 4.23
C TYR A 547 -30.10 -8.37 3.31
N GLY A 548 -28.94 -9.01 3.24
CA GLY A 548 -28.69 -10.13 2.34
C GLY A 548 -29.62 -11.32 2.61
N LEU A 549 -29.77 -11.69 3.88
CA LEU A 549 -30.67 -12.77 4.30
C LEU A 549 -32.14 -12.48 3.98
N ARG A 550 -32.60 -11.23 4.16
CA ARG A 550 -33.96 -10.84 3.77
C ARG A 550 -34.17 -10.91 2.27
N GLN A 551 -33.19 -10.46 1.47
CA GLN A 551 -33.26 -10.60 0.00
C GLN A 551 -33.28 -12.05 -0.45
N ALA A 552 -32.61 -12.95 0.29
CA ALA A 552 -32.62 -14.40 0.05
C ALA A 552 -33.88 -15.11 0.57
N GLY A 553 -34.80 -14.40 1.25
CA GLY A 553 -36.02 -14.97 1.83
C GLY A 553 -35.84 -15.65 3.20
N MET A 554 -34.65 -15.57 3.80
CA MET A 554 -34.28 -16.20 5.07
C MET A 554 -34.69 -15.33 6.27
N ARG A 555 -36.00 -15.10 6.43
CA ARG A 555 -36.55 -14.10 7.36
C ARG A 555 -36.26 -14.38 8.83
N GLU A 556 -36.26 -15.64 9.26
CA GLU A 556 -36.03 -16.00 10.67
C GLU A 556 -34.59 -15.69 11.08
N LEU A 557 -33.62 -16.14 10.28
CA LEU A 557 -32.21 -15.85 10.51
C LEU A 557 -31.89 -14.35 10.41
N ALA A 558 -32.55 -13.63 9.48
CA ALA A 558 -32.43 -12.19 9.40
C ALA A 558 -32.93 -11.47 10.67
N LEU A 559 -34.04 -11.93 11.26
CA LEU A 559 -34.53 -11.38 12.53
C LEU A 559 -33.53 -11.61 13.67
N GLU A 560 -32.91 -12.78 13.74
CA GLU A 560 -31.84 -13.07 14.71
C GLU A 560 -30.66 -12.10 14.52
N VAL A 561 -30.17 -11.94 13.29
CA VAL A 561 -29.09 -11.00 12.97
C VAL A 561 -29.46 -9.56 13.34
N SER A 562 -30.69 -9.14 13.05
CA SER A 562 -31.16 -7.78 13.36
C SER A 562 -31.17 -7.47 14.87
N SER A 563 -31.22 -8.51 15.70
CA SER A 563 -31.21 -8.41 17.17
C SER A 563 -29.80 -8.33 17.76
N LEU A 564 -28.75 -8.61 16.96
CA LEU A 564 -27.36 -8.53 17.42
C LEU A 564 -27.00 -7.10 17.87
N SER A 565 -26.38 -7.02 19.03
CA SER A 565 -25.88 -5.76 19.58
C SER A 565 -24.53 -5.41 18.95
N VAL A 566 -24.48 -4.32 18.19
CA VAL A 566 -23.25 -3.76 17.61
C VAL A 566 -23.12 -2.29 17.98
N ALA A 567 -21.89 -1.78 18.01
CA ALA A 567 -21.63 -0.37 18.28
C ALA A 567 -22.25 0.53 17.21
N ASP A 568 -22.51 1.78 17.58
CA ASP A 568 -22.98 2.78 16.61
C ASP A 568 -21.91 3.06 15.53
N PRO A 569 -22.32 3.33 14.27
CA PRO A 569 -21.40 3.71 13.23
C PRO A 569 -20.61 4.98 13.57
N VAL A 570 -19.34 5.00 13.18
CA VAL A 570 -18.43 6.14 13.42
C VAL A 570 -18.04 6.88 12.15
N ASP A 571 -18.53 6.43 10.99
CA ASP A 571 -18.20 6.96 9.67
C ASP A 571 -19.47 7.11 8.80
N PRO A 572 -19.42 7.90 7.70
CA PRO A 572 -20.59 8.15 6.87
C PRO A 572 -20.82 7.10 5.78
N THR A 573 -19.98 6.06 5.68
CA THR A 573 -19.92 5.19 4.50
C THR A 573 -21.04 4.15 4.45
N TYR A 574 -21.20 3.54 3.28
CA TYR A 574 -22.09 2.40 3.07
C TYR A 574 -21.61 1.14 3.80
N TRP A 575 -20.31 0.88 3.77
CA TRP A 575 -19.75 -0.40 4.22
C TRP A 575 -19.74 -0.54 5.73
N SER A 576 -19.35 0.50 6.46
CA SER A 576 -19.21 0.45 7.92
C SER A 576 -19.98 1.56 8.66
N GLY A 577 -20.64 2.43 7.90
CA GLY A 577 -21.10 3.72 8.38
C GLY A 577 -22.61 3.88 8.46
N TRP A 578 -23.01 5.10 8.82
CA TRP A 578 -24.40 5.51 8.94
C TRP A 578 -25.21 5.34 7.65
N ALA A 579 -24.59 5.47 6.47
CA ALA A 579 -25.30 5.28 5.20
C ALA A 579 -25.72 3.81 5.00
N GLY A 580 -24.87 2.85 5.38
CA GLY A 580 -25.19 1.44 5.33
C GLY A 580 -26.37 1.07 6.23
N LEU A 581 -26.31 1.52 7.49
CA LEU A 581 -27.40 1.33 8.44
C LEU A 581 -28.70 1.94 7.93
N GLY A 582 -28.64 3.17 7.39
CA GLY A 582 -29.81 3.87 6.85
C GLY A 582 -30.43 3.15 5.66
N LEU A 583 -29.62 2.67 4.72
CA LEU A 583 -30.11 1.91 3.55
C LEU A 583 -30.75 0.58 3.97
N ASN A 584 -30.15 -0.11 4.93
CA ASN A 584 -30.75 -1.32 5.49
C ASN A 584 -32.11 -1.02 6.13
N ALA A 585 -32.19 0.01 6.99
CA ALA A 585 -33.42 0.42 7.66
C ALA A 585 -34.52 0.82 6.66
N LEU A 586 -34.17 1.57 5.62
CA LEU A 586 -35.10 1.94 4.54
C LEU A 586 -35.64 0.70 3.82
N SER A 587 -34.79 -0.28 3.53
CA SER A 587 -35.22 -1.54 2.89
C SER A 587 -36.16 -2.38 3.75
N SER A 588 -36.15 -2.18 5.08
CA SER A 588 -37.01 -2.86 6.06
C SER A 588 -38.20 -2.01 6.49
N ASN A 589 -38.39 -0.80 5.93
CA ASN A 589 -39.36 0.19 6.39
C ASN A 589 -39.23 0.55 7.89
N GLU A 590 -38.02 0.50 8.45
CA GLU A 590 -37.73 0.89 9.83
C GLU A 590 -37.47 2.39 9.93
N THR A 591 -38.54 3.19 9.84
CA THR A 591 -38.48 4.65 9.75
C THR A 591 -37.64 5.30 10.85
N ASP A 592 -37.76 4.84 12.10
CA ASP A 592 -37.02 5.41 13.24
C ASP A 592 -35.51 5.16 13.11
N LYS A 593 -35.10 3.96 12.68
CA LYS A 593 -33.69 3.65 12.41
C LYS A 593 -33.17 4.45 11.22
N ALA A 594 -33.95 4.63 10.17
CA ALA A 594 -33.58 5.44 9.01
C ALA A 594 -33.42 6.93 9.37
N LEU A 595 -34.31 7.49 10.22
CA LEU A 595 -34.20 8.84 10.74
C LEU A 595 -32.96 9.01 11.63
N ARG A 596 -32.67 8.03 12.48
CA ARG A 596 -31.45 8.00 13.29
C ARG A 596 -30.19 8.01 12.42
N ALA A 597 -30.15 7.20 11.37
CA ALA A 597 -29.05 7.17 10.41
C ALA A 597 -28.84 8.52 9.71
N SER A 598 -29.94 9.14 9.25
CA SER A 598 -29.94 10.46 8.64
C SER A 598 -29.40 11.53 9.59
N ALA A 599 -29.80 11.50 10.86
CA ALA A 599 -29.27 12.40 11.88
C ALA A 599 -27.75 12.21 12.11
N GLY A 600 -27.28 10.96 12.16
CA GLY A 600 -25.86 10.61 12.25
C GLY A 600 -25.05 11.19 11.09
N LEU A 601 -25.48 10.94 9.84
CA LEU A 601 -24.86 11.49 8.64
C LEU A 601 -24.83 13.02 8.66
N ARG A 602 -25.95 13.65 9.01
CA ARG A 602 -26.07 15.11 9.06
C ARG A 602 -25.11 15.72 10.09
N ARG A 603 -24.93 15.08 11.24
CA ARG A 603 -23.97 15.52 12.26
C ARG A 603 -22.54 15.46 11.72
N MET A 604 -22.15 14.34 11.10
CA MET A 604 -20.81 14.19 10.53
C MET A 604 -20.52 15.19 9.39
N LEU A 605 -21.50 15.46 8.53
CA LEU A 605 -21.34 16.43 7.44
C LEU A 605 -21.26 17.88 7.96
N ARG A 606 -21.95 18.21 9.06
CA ARG A 606 -21.89 19.56 9.69
C ARG A 606 -20.61 19.79 10.47
N ASP A 607 -20.18 18.80 11.24
CA ASP A 607 -19.03 18.92 12.15
C ASP A 607 -17.68 18.81 11.39
N GLY A 608 -17.73 18.59 10.06
CA GLY A 608 -16.61 18.19 9.24
C GLY A 608 -16.17 16.75 9.56
N LEU A 609 -15.62 16.03 8.59
CA LEU A 609 -15.04 14.69 8.79
C LEU A 609 -13.74 14.77 9.62
N HIS A 610 -13.84 15.23 10.86
CA HIS A 610 -12.67 15.62 11.68
C HIS A 610 -12.22 14.57 12.70
N HIS A 611 -12.84 13.38 12.75
CA HIS A 611 -12.47 12.40 13.78
C HIS A 611 -12.26 11.00 13.18
N GLY A 612 -11.00 10.55 13.15
CA GLY A 612 -10.68 9.18 13.53
C GLY A 612 -10.70 8.06 12.49
N VAL A 613 -10.78 8.33 11.18
CA VAL A 613 -10.42 7.26 10.21
C VAL A 613 -8.90 7.15 10.18
N SER A 614 -8.39 6.06 10.73
CA SER A 614 -7.00 5.61 10.62
C SER A 614 -6.45 5.95 9.23
N ARG A 615 -5.43 6.80 9.19
CA ARG A 615 -4.59 7.03 8.01
C ARG A 615 -3.75 5.78 7.75
N SER A 616 -4.41 4.67 7.41
CA SER A 616 -3.75 3.50 6.84
C SER A 616 -3.51 3.76 5.35
N PRO A 617 -2.28 3.57 4.82
CA PRO A 617 -1.92 3.89 3.43
C PRO A 617 -2.76 3.15 2.36
N VAL A 618 -3.45 2.08 2.74
CA VAL A 618 -4.27 1.25 1.84
C VAL A 618 -5.61 1.92 1.47
N TRP A 619 -6.05 2.95 2.22
CA TRP A 619 -7.38 3.57 2.02
C TRP A 619 -7.39 4.80 1.09
N MET A 620 -6.25 5.20 0.52
CA MET A 620 -6.17 6.36 -0.40
C MET A 620 -6.78 6.14 -1.80
N VAL A 621 -7.49 5.04 -2.03
CA VAL A 621 -8.25 4.81 -3.28
C VAL A 621 -9.68 5.39 -3.23
N ARG A 622 -10.20 5.84 -2.09
CA ARG A 622 -11.57 6.37 -2.01
C ARG A 622 -11.66 7.87 -1.71
N ARG A 623 -11.29 8.68 -2.71
CA ARG A 623 -12.03 9.92 -3.04
C ARG A 623 -12.73 9.72 -4.37
N GLY A 624 -13.60 8.72 -4.43
CA GLY A 624 -14.49 8.47 -5.55
C GLY A 624 -15.81 8.04 -4.95
N TYR A 625 -16.81 8.94 -5.01
CA TYR A 625 -18.19 8.57 -4.81
C TYR A 625 -18.54 7.54 -5.89
N PHE A 626 -18.49 6.25 -5.56
CA PHE A 626 -19.26 5.26 -6.29
C PHE A 626 -20.65 5.27 -5.65
N LEU A 627 -21.50 6.18 -6.14
CA LEU A 627 -22.93 5.98 -6.10
C LEU A 627 -23.25 5.08 -7.30
N VAL A 628 -23.64 3.84 -7.01
CA VAL A 628 -24.59 3.12 -7.87
C VAL A 628 -25.98 3.43 -7.34
#